data_AF-A0A223AR41-F1
#
_entry.id   AF-A0A223AR41-F1
#
_cell.length_a   1.000
_cell.length_b   1.000
_cell.length_c   1.000
_cell.angle_alpha   90.00
_cell.angle_beta   90.00
_cell.angle_gamma   90.00
#
_symmetry.space_group_name_H-M   'P 1'
#
loop_
_entity.id
_entity.type
_entity.pdbx_description
1 polymer ?
#
loop_
_entity_poly.entity_id
_entity_poly.type
_entity_poly.pdbx_seq_one_letter_code
_entity_poly.pdbx_strand_id
1 'polypeptide(L)'
;MTGTNLNFDTGTITLYVQGDPSRKFSFNPTDQKVLKGFLRLVDEAEEKMKDFSKRAEGIEESGDITEAEFTSQTADLMDDIDSWFRGAFDSIFGEGQAQIVFGDTSSVAINSDGEYIMIAMLMALYPIFEKEIQTRSDRIDRVCSEIVEDLPRDEKELPTEEVIDATEEAEEENADSAE
;
A
#
# COMPACT_ATOMS: atom_id res chain seq x y z
N MET A 1 -14.15 -14.63 -36.65
CA MET A 1 -12.74 -14.21 -36.75
C MET A 1 -11.89 -15.28 -36.09
N THR A 2 -10.82 -15.75 -36.74
CA THR A 2 -9.86 -16.69 -36.16
C THR A 2 -8.66 -15.91 -35.63
N GLY A 3 -8.46 -15.89 -34.31
CA GLY A 3 -7.31 -15.28 -33.64
C GLY A 3 -6.34 -16.35 -33.12
N THR A 4 -5.08 -15.95 -32.86
CA THR A 4 -4.06 -16.79 -32.20
C THR A 4 -3.86 -16.27 -30.78
N ASN A 5 -3.66 -17.17 -29.81
CA ASN A 5 -3.46 -16.80 -28.41
C ASN A 5 -2.06 -16.21 -28.19
N LEU A 6 -1.99 -15.13 -27.41
CA LEU A 6 -0.75 -14.58 -26.86
C LEU A 6 -0.69 -14.90 -25.37
N ASN A 7 0.33 -15.63 -24.94
CA ASN A 7 0.51 -16.05 -23.54
C ASN A 7 1.80 -15.45 -22.97
N PHE A 8 1.71 -14.79 -21.83
CA PHE A 8 2.85 -14.33 -21.04
C PHE A 8 2.45 -14.26 -19.57
N ASP A 9 3.43 -14.26 -18.67
CA ASP A 9 3.19 -14.16 -17.23
C ASP A 9 2.91 -12.70 -16.84
N THR A 10 1.71 -12.45 -16.34
CA THR A 10 1.29 -11.15 -15.83
C THR A 10 1.60 -10.96 -14.35
N GLY A 11 2.14 -11.97 -13.66
CA GLY A 11 2.33 -11.95 -12.21
C GLY A 11 1.02 -11.98 -11.42
N THR A 12 -0.09 -12.35 -12.06
CA THR A 12 -1.41 -12.42 -11.42
C THR A 12 -1.48 -13.64 -10.51
N ILE A 13 -1.84 -13.43 -9.24
CA ILE A 13 -2.18 -14.50 -8.30
C ILE A 13 -3.69 -14.67 -8.23
N THR A 14 -4.13 -15.85 -7.80
CA THR A 14 -5.55 -16.14 -7.54
C THR A 14 -5.71 -16.65 -6.12
N LEU A 15 -6.61 -16.00 -5.38
CA LEU A 15 -7.05 -16.37 -4.04
C LEU A 15 -8.48 -16.93 -4.14
N TYR A 16 -8.73 -18.02 -3.41
CA TYR A 16 -10.05 -18.64 -3.30
C TYR A 16 -10.67 -18.20 -1.98
N VAL A 17 -11.70 -17.37 -2.07
CA VAL A 17 -12.30 -16.74 -0.90
C VAL A 17 -12.94 -17.81 -0.03
N GLN A 18 -12.48 -17.92 1.22
CA GLN A 18 -12.93 -18.96 2.17
C GLN A 18 -12.82 -20.39 1.62
N GLY A 19 -11.84 -20.65 0.75
CA GLY A 19 -11.61 -21.95 0.15
C GLY A 19 -12.60 -22.35 -0.95
N ASP A 20 -13.50 -21.46 -1.37
CA ASP A 20 -14.47 -21.72 -2.43
C ASP A 20 -13.85 -21.51 -3.83
N PRO A 21 -13.71 -22.56 -4.66
CA PRO A 21 -13.14 -22.45 -6.01
C PRO A 21 -13.94 -21.58 -6.98
N SER A 22 -15.22 -21.32 -6.70
CA SER A 22 -16.08 -20.45 -7.51
C SER A 22 -15.84 -18.97 -7.23
N ARG A 23 -15.33 -18.64 -6.04
CA ARG A 23 -15.06 -17.27 -5.58
C ARG A 23 -13.59 -16.93 -5.80
N LYS A 24 -13.26 -16.71 -7.08
CA LYS A 24 -11.88 -16.44 -7.54
C LYS A 24 -11.58 -14.95 -7.50
N PHE A 25 -10.82 -14.52 -6.51
CA PHE A 25 -10.28 -13.17 -6.42
C PHE A 25 -8.87 -13.16 -7.01
N SER A 26 -8.64 -12.39 -8.07
CA SER A 26 -7.35 -12.40 -8.78
C SER A 26 -6.82 -11.00 -9.05
N PHE A 27 -5.54 -10.79 -8.78
CA PHE A 27 -4.87 -9.50 -8.99
C PHE A 27 -3.36 -9.72 -9.14
N ASN A 28 -2.65 -8.73 -9.67
CA ASN A 28 -1.19 -8.72 -9.65
C ASN A 28 -0.73 -7.90 -8.42
N PRO A 29 -0.18 -8.52 -7.36
CA PRO A 29 0.26 -7.80 -6.15
C PRO A 29 1.40 -6.82 -6.43
N THR A 30 2.05 -6.99 -7.57
CA THR A 30 3.20 -6.22 -8.01
C THR A 30 2.80 -5.04 -8.93
N ASP A 31 1.52 -4.94 -9.29
CA ASP A 31 0.95 -3.79 -9.98
C ASP A 31 0.93 -2.58 -9.03
N GLN A 32 1.63 -1.53 -9.43
CA GLN A 32 1.78 -0.30 -8.64
C GLN A 32 0.45 0.42 -8.41
N LYS A 33 -0.51 0.31 -9.33
CA LYS A 33 -1.84 0.92 -9.15
C LYS A 33 -2.62 0.18 -8.07
N VAL A 34 -2.56 -1.15 -8.10
CA VAL A 34 -3.21 -2.02 -7.10
C VAL A 34 -2.58 -1.79 -5.73
N LEU A 35 -1.25 -1.84 -5.63
CA LEU A 35 -0.54 -1.64 -4.36
C LEU A 35 -0.82 -0.26 -3.74
N LYS A 36 -0.66 0.82 -4.53
CA LYS A 36 -0.93 2.18 -4.03
C LYS A 36 -2.40 2.36 -3.66
N GLY A 37 -3.30 1.77 -4.44
CA GLY A 37 -4.74 1.77 -4.15
C GLY A 37 -5.05 1.08 -2.83
N PHE A 38 -4.47 -0.10 -2.61
CA PHE A 38 -4.65 -0.87 -1.37
C PHE A 38 -4.13 -0.11 -0.15
N LEU A 39 -2.91 0.43 -0.19
CA LEU A 39 -2.36 1.22 0.92
C LEU A 39 -3.23 2.44 1.22
N ARG A 40 -3.69 3.14 0.18
CA ARG A 40 -4.63 4.26 0.35
C ARG A 40 -5.94 3.81 0.98
N LEU A 41 -6.49 2.65 0.60
CA LEU A 41 -7.71 2.12 1.21
C LEU A 41 -7.53 1.83 2.71
N VAL A 42 -6.35 1.33 3.11
CA VAL A 42 -6.02 1.12 4.52
C VAL A 42 -6.03 2.45 5.28
N ASP A 43 -5.38 3.49 4.75
CA ASP A 43 -5.34 4.82 5.35
C ASP A 43 -6.74 5.46 5.42
N GLU A 44 -7.49 5.41 4.31
CA GLU A 44 -8.84 5.97 4.21
C GLU A 44 -9.83 5.24 5.12
N ALA A 45 -9.67 3.92 5.34
CA ALA A 45 -10.51 3.16 6.25
C ALA A 45 -10.37 3.65 7.70
N GLU A 46 -9.17 4.03 8.13
CA GLU A 46 -8.96 4.59 9.47
C GLU A 46 -9.66 5.94 9.64
N GLU A 47 -9.53 6.85 8.66
CA GLU A 47 -10.19 8.15 8.68
C GLU A 47 -11.72 7.99 8.65
N LYS A 48 -12.23 7.11 7.78
CA LYS A 48 -13.64 6.81 7.68
C LYS A 48 -14.21 6.25 8.97
N MET A 49 -13.49 5.34 9.64
CA MET A 49 -13.92 4.82 10.94
C MET A 49 -14.08 5.92 12.00
N LYS A 50 -13.18 6.91 12.04
CA LYS A 50 -13.31 8.06 12.95
C LYS A 50 -14.55 8.90 12.64
N ASP A 51 -14.84 9.12 11.36
CA ASP A 51 -16.05 9.84 10.94
C ASP A 51 -17.32 9.06 11.30
N PHE A 52 -17.31 7.74 11.16
CA PHE A 52 -18.43 6.89 11.54
C PHE A 52 -18.66 6.87 13.05
N SER A 53 -17.60 6.80 13.86
CA SER A 53 -17.71 6.92 15.32
C SER A 53 -18.38 8.22 15.74
N LYS A 54 -17.99 9.36 15.16
CA LYS A 54 -18.63 10.66 15.44
C LYS A 54 -20.10 10.70 15.04
N ARG A 55 -20.45 10.09 13.90
CA ARG A 55 -21.85 10.01 13.45
C ARG A 55 -22.67 9.12 14.37
N ALA A 56 -22.12 8.00 14.81
CA ALA A 56 -22.78 7.11 15.76
C ALA A 56 -23.05 7.80 17.10
N GLU A 57 -22.06 8.52 17.64
CA GLU A 57 -22.22 9.35 18.86
C GLU A 57 -23.34 10.39 18.68
N GLY A 58 -23.39 11.07 17.52
CA GLY A 58 -24.43 12.05 17.23
C GLY A 58 -25.85 11.47 17.14
N ILE A 59 -26.00 10.20 16.75
CA ILE A 59 -27.29 9.49 16.77
C ILE A 59 -27.71 9.25 18.23
N GLU A 60 -26.79 8.82 19.09
CA GLU A 60 -27.04 8.53 20.51
C GLU A 60 -27.38 9.80 21.31
N GLU A 61 -26.72 10.92 21.03
CA GLU A 61 -26.94 12.20 21.71
C GLU A 61 -28.23 12.94 21.29
N SER A 62 -28.92 12.48 20.25
CA SER A 62 -30.07 13.19 19.67
C SER A 62 -31.31 13.27 20.58
N GLY A 63 -31.32 12.56 21.71
CA GLY A 63 -32.18 12.78 22.90
C GLY A 63 -33.70 12.58 22.75
N ASP A 64 -34.23 12.70 21.54
CA ASP A 64 -35.66 12.70 21.21
C ASP A 64 -36.04 11.61 20.17
N ILE A 65 -35.13 10.68 19.87
CA ILE A 65 -35.41 9.57 18.94
C ILE A 65 -35.84 8.29 19.68
N THR A 66 -36.74 7.54 19.05
CA THR A 66 -37.17 6.22 19.53
C THR A 66 -36.08 5.17 19.29
N GLU A 67 -36.12 4.05 20.02
CA GLU A 67 -35.21 2.91 19.82
C GLU A 67 -35.24 2.38 18.38
N ALA A 68 -36.42 2.40 17.74
CA ALA A 68 -36.59 2.00 16.35
C ALA A 68 -35.89 2.97 15.37
N GLU A 69 -35.98 4.27 15.63
CA GLU A 69 -35.28 5.30 14.84
C GLU A 69 -33.77 5.23 15.04
N PHE A 70 -33.31 5.01 16.27
CA PHE A 70 -31.89 4.77 16.56
C PHE A 70 -31.35 3.57 15.78
N THR A 71 -32.09 2.45 15.81
CA THR A 71 -31.73 1.23 15.09
C THR A 71 -31.69 1.47 13.58
N SER A 72 -32.69 2.17 13.03
CA SER A 72 -32.74 2.50 11.60
C SER A 72 -31.56 3.38 11.18
N GLN A 73 -31.29 4.47 11.90
CA GLN A 73 -30.19 5.38 11.57
C GLN A 73 -28.83 4.69 11.70
N THR A 74 -28.68 3.78 12.67
CA THR A 74 -27.47 2.96 12.80
C THR A 74 -27.32 2.01 11.61
N ALA A 75 -28.41 1.36 11.17
CA ALA A 75 -28.39 0.49 10.01
C ALA A 75 -28.04 1.25 8.72
N ASP A 76 -28.65 2.43 8.49
CA ASP A 76 -28.35 3.30 7.36
C ASP A 76 -26.88 3.72 7.36
N LEU A 77 -26.35 4.07 8.54
CA LEU A 77 -24.92 4.37 8.68
C LEU A 77 -24.08 3.16 8.28
N MET A 78 -24.40 1.94 8.73
CA MET A 78 -23.64 0.73 8.39
C MET A 78 -23.68 0.42 6.89
N ASP A 79 -24.82 0.65 6.23
CA ASP A 79 -24.98 0.48 4.78
C ASP A 79 -24.12 1.50 4.00
N ASP A 80 -24.03 2.75 4.46
CA ASP A 80 -23.13 3.75 3.89
C ASP A 80 -21.66 3.30 3.95
N ILE A 81 -21.25 2.66 5.06
CA ILE A 81 -19.89 2.15 5.24
C ILE A 81 -19.63 0.99 4.27
N ASP A 82 -20.53 0.02 4.21
CA ASP A 82 -20.40 -1.13 3.31
C ASP A 82 -20.32 -0.67 1.84
N SER A 83 -21.21 0.22 1.43
CA SER A 83 -21.24 0.76 0.07
C SER A 83 -19.94 1.50 -0.27
N TRP A 84 -19.45 2.36 0.63
CA TRP A 84 -18.18 3.06 0.42
C TRP A 84 -17.02 2.07 0.27
N PHE A 85 -16.93 1.10 1.19
CA PHE A 85 -15.80 0.17 1.22
C PHE A 85 -15.79 -0.75 0.00
N ARG A 86 -16.94 -1.32 -0.37
CA ARG A 86 -17.09 -2.14 -1.57
C ARG A 86 -16.75 -1.37 -2.84
N GLY A 87 -17.20 -0.11 -2.94
CA GLY A 87 -16.88 0.76 -4.08
C GLY A 87 -15.39 1.08 -4.17
N ALA A 88 -14.75 1.39 -3.04
CA ALA A 88 -13.31 1.63 -2.99
C ALA A 88 -12.52 0.37 -3.37
N PHE A 89 -12.94 -0.80 -2.89
CA PHE A 89 -12.33 -2.08 -3.23
C PHE A 89 -12.42 -2.38 -4.74
N ASP A 90 -13.60 -2.23 -5.34
CA ASP A 90 -13.81 -2.43 -6.78
C ASP A 90 -12.99 -1.44 -7.62
N SER A 91 -12.81 -0.20 -7.16
CA SER A 91 -11.97 0.78 -7.86
C SER A 91 -10.49 0.37 -7.96
N ILE A 92 -10.03 -0.49 -7.06
CA ILE A 92 -8.63 -0.95 -6.98
C ILE A 92 -8.46 -2.26 -7.73
N PHE A 93 -9.35 -3.22 -7.49
CA PHE A 93 -9.19 -4.59 -7.97
C PHE A 93 -10.02 -4.90 -9.23
N GLY A 94 -10.94 -4.01 -9.60
CA GLY A 94 -11.85 -4.16 -10.73
C GLY A 94 -13.31 -4.31 -10.28
N GLU A 95 -14.22 -3.93 -11.17
CA GLU A 95 -15.66 -3.99 -10.92
C GLU A 95 -16.12 -5.41 -10.55
N GLY A 96 -16.92 -5.53 -9.50
CA GLY A 96 -17.50 -6.78 -9.02
C GLY A 96 -16.58 -7.66 -8.17
N GLN A 97 -15.33 -7.26 -7.92
CA GLN A 97 -14.42 -8.02 -7.06
C GLN A 97 -14.90 -8.03 -5.59
N ALA A 98 -15.48 -6.94 -5.11
CA ALA A 98 -16.10 -6.85 -3.80
C ALA A 98 -17.21 -7.89 -3.65
N GLN A 99 -18.07 -8.06 -4.66
CA GLN A 99 -19.11 -9.09 -4.62
C GLN A 99 -18.51 -10.51 -4.59
N ILE A 100 -17.39 -10.75 -5.28
CA ILE A 100 -16.68 -12.05 -5.19
C ILE A 100 -16.16 -12.29 -3.76
N VAL A 101 -15.60 -11.26 -3.13
CA VAL A 101 -14.93 -11.34 -1.81
C VAL A 101 -15.92 -11.34 -0.64
N PHE A 102 -17.00 -10.58 -0.70
CA PHE A 102 -17.95 -10.43 0.40
C PHE A 102 -19.26 -11.20 0.17
N GLY A 103 -19.58 -11.54 -1.08
CA GLY A 103 -20.88 -12.12 -1.42
C GLY A 103 -22.01 -11.18 -0.97
N ASP A 104 -23.06 -11.75 -0.39
CA ASP A 104 -24.20 -10.99 0.12
C ASP A 104 -24.00 -10.51 1.58
N THR A 105 -22.85 -10.81 2.19
CA THR A 105 -22.54 -10.37 3.55
C THR A 105 -21.98 -8.95 3.54
N SER A 106 -22.52 -8.08 4.39
CA SER A 106 -21.98 -6.73 4.58
C SER A 106 -20.52 -6.78 5.06
N SER A 107 -19.67 -5.90 4.51
CA SER A 107 -18.27 -5.79 4.92
C SER A 107 -18.12 -5.25 6.34
N VAL A 108 -19.15 -4.64 6.91
CA VAL A 108 -19.22 -4.23 8.33
C VAL A 108 -19.93 -5.24 9.22
N ALA A 109 -20.26 -6.43 8.71
CA ALA A 109 -20.63 -7.52 9.59
C ALA A 109 -19.43 -7.91 10.48
N ILE A 110 -19.72 -8.41 11.67
CA ILE A 110 -18.73 -8.83 12.65
C ILE A 110 -18.49 -10.33 12.50
N ASN A 111 -17.22 -10.74 12.41
CA ASN A 111 -16.84 -12.15 12.36
C ASN A 111 -16.86 -12.80 13.76
N SER A 112 -16.47 -14.08 13.84
CA SER A 112 -16.42 -14.80 15.13
C SER A 112 -15.43 -14.21 16.15
N ASP A 113 -14.46 -13.43 15.69
CA ASP A 113 -13.41 -12.83 16.51
C ASP A 113 -13.77 -11.41 17.00
N GLY A 114 -14.96 -10.91 16.64
CA GLY A 114 -15.41 -9.58 17.04
C GLY A 114 -14.91 -8.45 16.13
N GLU A 115 -14.32 -8.78 14.98
CA GLU A 115 -13.78 -7.81 14.03
C GLU A 115 -14.72 -7.59 12.84
N TYR A 116 -14.72 -6.37 12.30
CA TYR A 116 -15.38 -6.09 11.03
C TYR A 116 -14.72 -6.89 9.89
N ILE A 117 -15.52 -7.53 9.04
CA ILE A 117 -15.05 -8.34 7.92
C ILE A 117 -14.12 -7.54 6.98
N MET A 118 -14.39 -6.25 6.77
CA MET A 118 -13.51 -5.36 6.00
C MET A 118 -12.09 -5.30 6.57
N ILE A 119 -11.94 -5.23 7.89
CA ILE A 119 -10.64 -5.19 8.55
C ILE A 119 -9.95 -6.53 8.46
N ALA A 120 -10.68 -7.62 8.75
CA ALA A 120 -10.14 -8.97 8.60
C ALA A 120 -9.64 -9.23 7.17
N MET A 121 -10.35 -8.72 6.15
CA MET A 121 -9.94 -8.81 4.75
C MET A 121 -8.67 -7.99 4.47
N LEU A 122 -8.60 -6.72 4.90
CA LEU A 122 -7.41 -5.89 4.73
C LEU A 122 -6.18 -6.54 5.40
N MET A 123 -6.34 -7.05 6.62
CA MET A 123 -5.29 -7.77 7.33
C MET A 123 -4.86 -9.06 6.61
N ALA A 124 -5.79 -9.76 5.95
CA ALA A 124 -5.46 -10.96 5.18
C ALA A 124 -4.68 -10.64 3.89
N LEU A 125 -4.96 -9.50 3.24
CA LEU A 125 -4.26 -9.08 2.03
C LEU A 125 -2.91 -8.41 2.30
N TYR A 126 -2.76 -7.72 3.44
CA TYR A 126 -1.54 -6.95 3.74
C TYR A 126 -0.24 -7.78 3.64
N PRO A 127 -0.13 -8.99 4.23
CA PRO A 127 1.08 -9.81 4.12
C PRO A 127 1.41 -10.24 2.69
N ILE A 128 0.41 -10.33 1.80
CA ILE A 128 0.61 -10.69 0.39
C ILE A 128 1.35 -9.55 -0.31
N PHE A 129 0.94 -8.30 -0.09
CA PHE A 129 1.64 -7.14 -0.63
C PHE A 129 3.02 -6.95 -0.01
N GLU A 130 3.14 -7.10 1.31
CA GLU A 130 4.41 -6.96 2.03
C GLU A 130 5.47 -7.94 1.53
N LYS A 131 5.11 -9.23 1.41
CA LYS A 131 6.03 -10.27 0.93
C LYS A 131 6.52 -10.00 -0.49
N GLU A 132 5.65 -9.51 -1.36
CA GLU A 132 6.00 -9.20 -2.75
C GLU A 132 6.89 -7.96 -2.86
N ILE A 133 6.68 -6.95 -2.01
CA ILE A 133 7.59 -5.79 -1.90
C ILE A 133 8.97 -6.25 -1.45
N GLN A 134 9.06 -7.07 -0.40
CA GLN A 134 10.33 -7.58 0.10
C GLN A 134 11.07 -8.42 -0.95
N THR A 135 10.35 -9.34 -1.61
CA THR A 135 10.90 -10.20 -2.67
C THR A 135 11.47 -9.37 -3.83
N ARG A 136 10.84 -8.22 -4.16
CA ARG A 136 11.36 -7.30 -5.18
C ARG A 136 12.64 -6.59 -4.73
N SER A 137 12.71 -6.14 -3.48
CA SER A 137 13.95 -5.55 -2.95
C SER A 137 15.11 -6.53 -3.11
N ASP A 138 14.90 -7.77 -2.66
CA ASP A 138 15.93 -8.81 -2.72
C ASP A 138 16.32 -9.17 -4.17
N ARG A 139 15.36 -9.19 -5.10
CA ARG A 139 15.64 -9.47 -6.53
C ARG A 139 16.33 -8.30 -7.23
N ILE A 140 15.97 -7.05 -6.91
CA ILE A 140 16.64 -5.87 -7.46
C ILE A 140 18.08 -5.84 -6.95
N ASP A 141 18.30 -6.06 -5.65
CA ASP A 141 19.64 -6.10 -5.07
C ASP A 141 20.48 -7.21 -5.71
N ARG A 142 19.89 -8.39 -5.94
CA ARG A 142 20.53 -9.49 -6.66
C ARG A 142 20.89 -9.12 -8.09
N VAL A 143 19.95 -8.59 -8.87
CA VAL A 143 20.19 -8.20 -10.27
C VAL A 143 21.23 -7.08 -10.35
N CYS A 144 21.18 -6.10 -9.45
CA CYS A 144 22.21 -5.06 -9.34
C CYS A 144 23.57 -5.68 -9.01
N SER A 145 23.65 -6.65 -8.09
CA SER A 145 24.91 -7.34 -7.79
C SER A 145 25.45 -8.17 -8.96
N GLU A 146 24.58 -8.89 -9.68
CA GLU A 146 24.95 -9.68 -10.86
C GLU A 146 25.42 -8.76 -12.01
N ILE A 147 24.73 -7.63 -12.24
CA ILE A 147 25.15 -6.63 -13.22
C ILE A 147 26.48 -5.98 -12.82
N VAL A 148 26.71 -5.68 -11.54
CA VAL A 148 27.97 -5.09 -11.06
C VAL A 148 29.15 -6.06 -11.17
N GLU A 149 28.93 -7.37 -11.02
CA GLU A 149 29.95 -8.40 -11.26
C GLU A 149 30.30 -8.55 -12.75
N ASP A 150 29.34 -8.37 -13.64
CA ASP A 150 29.52 -8.46 -15.10
C ASP A 150 30.02 -7.17 -15.77
N LEU A 151 30.12 -6.05 -15.02
CA LEU A 151 30.72 -4.83 -15.53
C LEU A 151 32.25 -4.98 -15.61
N PRO A 152 32.90 -4.68 -16.76
CA PRO A 152 34.35 -4.67 -16.84
C PRO A 152 34.88 -3.66 -15.82
N ARG A 153 35.69 -4.14 -14.86
CA ARG A 153 36.47 -3.27 -13.99
C ARG A 153 37.55 -2.63 -14.86
N ASP A 154 37.25 -1.46 -15.40
CA ASP A 154 38.30 -0.58 -15.91
C ASP A 154 39.16 -0.19 -14.70
N GLU A 155 40.25 -0.93 -14.48
CA GLU A 155 41.39 -0.46 -13.69
C GLU A 155 42.02 0.71 -14.43
N LYS A 156 41.35 1.87 -14.38
CA LYS A 156 42.03 3.14 -14.60
C LYS A 156 42.68 3.48 -13.27
N GLU A 157 43.95 3.10 -13.13
CA GLU A 157 44.85 3.75 -12.19
C GLU A 157 44.69 5.26 -12.36
N LEU A 158 44.10 5.91 -11.36
CA LEU A 158 44.13 7.36 -11.27
C LEU A 158 45.60 7.76 -11.16
N PRO A 159 46.11 8.68 -11.98
CA PRO A 159 47.49 9.13 -11.85
C PRO A 159 47.64 9.70 -10.45
N THR A 160 48.59 9.15 -9.68
CA THR A 160 49.00 9.69 -8.40
C THR A 160 49.46 11.13 -8.62
N GLU A 161 48.70 12.09 -8.07
CA GLU A 161 49.13 13.49 -8.03
C GLU A 161 50.48 13.55 -7.28
N GLU A 162 51.51 14.05 -7.97
CA GLU A 162 52.74 14.47 -7.31
C GLU A 162 52.39 15.56 -6.31
N VAL A 163 52.63 15.26 -5.02
CA VAL A 163 52.57 16.22 -3.93
C VAL A 163 53.66 17.25 -4.17
N ILE A 164 53.28 18.43 -4.67
CA ILE A 164 54.14 19.61 -4.65
C ILE A 164 54.21 20.12 -3.21
N ASP A 165 55.34 19.84 -2.58
CA ASP A 165 55.76 20.35 -1.28
C ASP A 165 56.02 21.86 -1.40
N ALA A 166 55.27 22.66 -0.65
CA ALA A 166 55.43 24.10 -0.57
C ALA A 166 55.49 24.53 0.90
N THR A 167 56.57 24.11 1.58
CA THR A 167 57.11 24.85 2.71
C THR A 167 58.08 25.90 2.18
N GLU A 168 57.69 27.18 2.19
CA GLU A 168 58.65 28.28 2.28
C GLU A 168 58.01 29.49 2.99
N GLU A 169 58.40 29.61 4.25
CA GLU A 169 58.76 30.83 5.00
C GLU A 169 57.79 32.02 5.01
N ALA A 170 57.17 32.22 6.18
CA ALA A 170 56.65 33.50 6.64
C ALA A 170 57.45 33.94 7.87
N GLU A 171 58.38 34.87 7.71
CA GLU A 171 58.88 35.73 8.78
C GLU A 171 59.12 37.16 8.26
N GLU A 172 58.41 38.09 8.94
CA GLU A 172 58.74 39.49 9.30
C GLU A 172 59.02 40.52 8.15
N GLU A 173 58.50 41.74 8.18
CA GLU A 173 58.68 42.73 9.25
C GLU A 173 57.69 43.91 9.18
N ASN A 174 57.43 44.48 10.37
CA ASN A 174 56.64 45.66 10.77
C ASN A 174 56.79 46.96 9.94
N ALA A 175 55.74 47.79 9.89
CA ALA A 175 55.62 49.05 10.67
C ALA A 175 54.70 50.12 10.03
N ASP A 176 53.84 50.70 10.90
CA ASP A 176 53.37 52.10 10.93
C ASP A 176 52.38 52.58 9.82
N SER A 177 51.35 53.39 10.03
CA SER A 177 50.99 54.30 11.13
C SER A 177 49.46 54.51 11.16
N ALA A 178 48.96 54.94 12.32
CA ALA A 178 47.60 55.40 12.53
C ALA A 178 47.33 56.79 11.91
N GLU A 179 46.06 57.04 11.54
CA GLU A 179 45.44 58.37 11.48
C GLU A 179 44.24 58.42 12.44
#